data_AF-A0A2K8HA99-F1
#
_entry.id   AF-A0A2K8HA99-F1
#
_cell.length_a   1.000
_cell.length_b   1.000
_cell.length_c   1.000
_cell.angle_alpha   90.00
_cell.angle_beta   90.00
_cell.angle_gamma   90.00
#
_symmetry.space_group_name_H-M   'P 1'
#
loop_
_entity.id
_entity.type
_entity.pdbx_description
1 polymer ?
#
loop_
_entity_poly.entity_id
_entity_poly.type
_entity_poly.pdbx_seq_one_letter_code
_entity_poly.pdbx_strand_id
1 'polypeptide(L)'
;GQQAYSQAELLIEPSMRSRPLEVAPPIEQVASLLDMRIISPRYPSKRSLLQMGFPTYSLTTHLSTLLDKGWTVIVIDELATGKSGPKQRVISQIYSPSCNLEDCSELPYVLSIYFSQNDLLGITLFSAMNGHNVVFPVSWADKDKVARLLISYRIREIVIWTNSGVGS
;
A
#
# COMPACT_ATOMS: atom_id res chain seq x y z
N GLY A 1 -17.35 -8.24 34.37
CA GLY A 1 -16.39 -7.40 33.63
C GLY A 1 -16.65 -7.62 32.17
N GLN A 2 -17.14 -6.60 31.46
CA GLN A 2 -17.40 -6.66 30.02
C GLN A 2 -16.08 -6.42 29.29
N GLN A 3 -15.66 -7.43 28.55
CA GLN A 3 -14.48 -7.40 27.69
C GLN A 3 -14.82 -6.53 26.48
N ALA A 4 -14.32 -5.29 26.49
CA ALA A 4 -14.46 -4.37 25.36
C ALA A 4 -13.51 -4.84 24.25
N TYR A 5 -14.06 -5.55 23.26
CA TYR A 5 -13.38 -5.84 22.01
C TYR A 5 -12.99 -4.51 21.35
N SER A 6 -11.68 -4.28 21.21
CA SER A 6 -11.16 -3.16 20.43
C SER A 6 -11.52 -3.39 18.97
N GLN A 7 -12.12 -2.43 18.28
CA GLN A 7 -12.48 -2.59 16.86
C GLN A 7 -11.26 -2.87 15.97
N ALA A 8 -10.04 -2.60 16.46
CA ALA A 8 -8.80 -3.00 15.81
C ALA A 8 -8.58 -4.52 15.80
N GLU A 9 -9.03 -5.26 16.82
CA GLU A 9 -8.98 -6.74 16.81
C GLU A 9 -10.00 -7.34 15.83
N LEU A 10 -11.11 -6.64 15.57
CA LEU A 10 -12.14 -7.06 14.60
C LEU A 10 -11.68 -6.94 13.14
N LEU A 11 -10.66 -6.12 12.87
CA LEU A 11 -9.94 -6.09 11.59
C LEU A 11 -8.85 -7.18 11.50
N ILE A 12 -8.44 -7.76 12.63
CA ILE A 12 -7.43 -8.82 12.74
C ILE A 12 -8.11 -10.21 12.78
N GLU A 13 -9.36 -10.28 13.25
CA GLU A 13 -10.17 -11.49 13.14
C GLU A 13 -10.37 -11.84 11.66
N PRO A 14 -10.11 -13.09 11.24
CA PRO A 14 -10.25 -13.52 9.86
C PRO A 14 -11.75 -13.67 9.55
N SER A 15 -12.45 -12.54 9.44
CA SER A 15 -13.79 -12.46 8.90
C SER A 15 -13.71 -12.66 7.40
N MET A 16 -13.53 -13.93 7.02
CA MET A 16 -14.04 -14.62 5.84
C MET A 16 -13.39 -16.00 5.86
N ARG A 17 -14.19 -17.01 6.22
CA ARG A 17 -13.94 -18.44 5.96
C ARG A 17 -13.91 -18.71 4.44
N SER A 18 -12.99 -18.09 3.71
CA SER A 18 -12.42 -18.72 2.53
C SER A 18 -11.33 -19.65 3.02
N ARG A 19 -11.31 -20.91 2.55
CA ARG A 19 -10.10 -21.74 2.65
C ARG A 19 -8.89 -20.86 2.32
N PRO A 20 -7.70 -21.03 2.94
CA PRO A 20 -6.52 -20.42 2.38
C PRO A 20 -6.38 -21.03 0.99
N LEU A 21 -6.87 -20.33 -0.05
CA LEU A 21 -6.32 -20.48 -1.38
C LEU A 21 -4.83 -20.32 -1.12
N GLU A 22 -4.03 -21.33 -1.46
CA GLU A 22 -2.58 -21.22 -1.39
C GLU A 22 -2.21 -19.92 -2.10
N VAL A 23 -1.94 -18.88 -1.31
CA VAL A 23 -1.65 -17.56 -1.85
C VAL A 23 -0.29 -17.72 -2.48
N ALA A 24 -0.27 -17.70 -3.81
CA ALA A 24 0.97 -17.83 -4.56
C ALA A 24 2.01 -16.85 -3.99
N PRO A 25 3.30 -17.20 -3.92
CA PRO A 25 4.36 -16.28 -3.50
C PRO A 25 4.24 -14.93 -4.20
N PRO A 26 4.57 -13.79 -3.55
CA PRO A 26 4.42 -12.47 -4.15
C PRO A 26 5.08 -12.33 -5.53
N ILE A 27 6.23 -12.99 -5.75
CA ILE A 27 6.90 -13.00 -7.05
C ILE A 27 6.08 -13.70 -8.15
N GLU A 28 5.33 -14.76 -7.82
CA GLU A 28 4.44 -15.45 -8.76
C GLU A 28 3.19 -14.62 -9.07
N GLN A 29 2.68 -13.89 -8.08
CA GLN A 29 1.57 -12.96 -8.28
C GLN A 29 1.98 -11.81 -9.22
N VAL A 30 3.12 -11.16 -8.94
CA VAL A 30 3.63 -10.07 -9.77
C VAL A 30 4.01 -10.56 -11.16
N ALA A 31 4.61 -11.76 -11.28
CA ALA A 31 4.91 -12.36 -12.56
C ALA A 31 3.65 -12.62 -13.40
N SER A 32 2.60 -13.18 -12.79
CA SER A 32 1.31 -13.39 -13.44
C SER A 32 0.65 -12.08 -13.87
N LEU A 33 0.71 -11.05 -13.01
CA LEU A 33 0.13 -9.73 -13.31
C LEU A 33 0.82 -9.01 -14.46
N LEU A 34 2.14 -9.18 -14.59
CA LEU A 34 2.96 -8.49 -15.60
C LEU A 34 3.29 -9.35 -16.82
N ASP A 35 2.76 -10.58 -16.89
CA ASP A 35 3.13 -11.60 -17.88
C ASP A 35 4.66 -11.81 -18.00
N MET A 36 5.31 -11.90 -16.83
CA MET A 36 6.75 -12.00 -16.72
C MET A 36 7.19 -13.44 -16.44
N ARG A 37 8.29 -13.84 -17.05
CA ARG A 37 8.90 -15.14 -16.80
C ARG A 37 9.69 -15.13 -15.49
N ILE A 38 9.39 -16.07 -14.61
CA ILE A 38 10.25 -16.35 -13.45
C ILE A 38 11.41 -17.25 -13.89
N ILE A 39 12.61 -16.86 -13.47
CA ILE A 39 13.83 -17.64 -13.62
C ILE A 39 14.32 -18.08 -12.23
N SER A 40 14.94 -19.25 -12.18
CA SER A 40 15.54 -19.80 -10.97
C SER A 40 17.00 -20.12 -11.24
N PRO A 41 17.92 -19.16 -11.05
CA PRO A 41 19.32 -19.39 -11.35
C PRO A 41 19.91 -20.36 -10.34
N ARG A 42 20.68 -21.33 -10.84
CA ARG A 42 21.45 -22.23 -9.97
C ARG A 42 22.72 -21.50 -9.52
N TYR A 43 22.76 -21.09 -8.27
CA TYR A 43 23.99 -20.58 -7.64
C TYR A 43 24.69 -21.71 -6.87
N PRO A 44 26.04 -21.82 -6.95
CA PRO A 44 26.80 -22.92 -6.34
C PRO A 44 26.67 -23.04 -4.80
N SER A 45 26.19 -22.00 -4.12
CA SER A 45 26.30 -21.88 -2.66
C SER A 45 25.00 -21.51 -1.92
N LYS A 46 23.83 -21.46 -2.58
CA LYS A 46 22.56 -21.07 -1.92
C LYS A 46 21.33 -21.78 -2.50
N ARG A 47 20.26 -21.86 -1.69
CA ARG A 47 18.89 -22.21 -2.13
C ARG A 47 18.56 -21.41 -3.39
N SER A 48 17.89 -22.04 -4.36
CA SER A 48 17.48 -21.41 -5.61
C SER A 48 16.56 -20.22 -5.32
N LEU A 49 17.00 -19.01 -5.65
CA LEU A 49 16.17 -17.81 -5.53
C LEU A 49 15.41 -17.60 -6.83
N LEU A 50 14.10 -17.38 -6.73
CA LEU A 50 13.29 -16.96 -7.86
C LEU A 50 13.62 -15.50 -8.18
N GLN A 51 13.77 -15.20 -9.46
CA GLN A 51 14.03 -13.86 -9.97
C GLN A 51 13.10 -13.59 -11.14
N MET A 52 12.72 -12.33 -11.29
CA MET A 52 12.02 -11.79 -12.45
C MET A 52 12.42 -10.33 -12.62
N GLY A 53 12.16 -9.76 -13.79
CA GLY A 53 12.43 -8.35 -14.01
C GLY A 53 12.12 -7.93 -15.44
N PHE A 54 12.20 -6.64 -15.66
CA PHE A 54 12.01 -5.98 -16.95
C PHE A 54 13.01 -4.82 -17.09
N PRO A 55 13.26 -4.32 -18.31
CA PRO A 55 14.13 -3.17 -18.52
C PRO A 55 13.61 -1.91 -17.84
N THR A 56 14.47 -1.08 -17.24
CA THR A 56 14.06 0.09 -16.44
C THR A 56 13.17 1.09 -17.21
N TYR A 57 13.34 1.20 -18.53
CA TYR A 57 12.51 2.08 -19.36
C TYR A 57 11.04 1.67 -19.43
N SER A 58 10.68 0.41 -19.12
CA SER A 58 9.27 -0.05 -19.09
C SER A 58 8.62 0.08 -17.71
N LEU A 59 9.30 0.70 -16.75
CA LEU A 59 8.80 0.90 -15.38
C LEU A 59 7.43 1.59 -15.38
N THR A 60 7.28 2.70 -16.09
CA THR A 60 6.03 3.48 -16.11
C THR A 60 4.84 2.64 -16.60
N THR A 61 5.04 1.82 -17.64
CA THR A 61 4.01 0.91 -18.16
C THR A 61 3.57 -0.14 -17.12
N HIS A 62 4.51 -0.74 -16.40
CA HIS A 62 4.18 -1.75 -15.39
C HIS A 62 3.64 -1.13 -14.11
N LEU A 63 4.00 0.12 -13.82
CA LEU A 63 3.57 0.84 -12.62
C LEU A 63 2.05 0.92 -12.54
N SER A 64 1.37 1.41 -13.59
CA SER A 64 -0.10 1.54 -13.59
C SER A 64 -0.78 0.19 -13.32
N THR A 65 -0.29 -0.90 -13.93
CA THR A 65 -0.84 -2.25 -13.72
C THR A 65 -0.71 -2.71 -12.27
N LEU A 66 0.44 -2.44 -11.63
CA LEU A 66 0.68 -2.83 -10.23
C LEU A 66 -0.18 -1.99 -9.27
N LEU A 67 -0.21 -0.68 -9.48
CA LEU A 67 -0.93 0.26 -8.62
C LEU A 67 -2.45 0.06 -8.70
N ASP A 68 -3.01 -0.22 -9.88
CA ASP A 68 -4.43 -0.55 -10.05
C ASP A 68 -4.84 -1.84 -9.34
N LYS A 69 -3.87 -2.73 -9.08
CA LYS A 69 -4.05 -3.95 -8.28
C LYS A 69 -3.75 -3.74 -6.79
N GLY A 70 -3.50 -2.50 -6.37
CA GLY A 70 -3.27 -2.14 -4.97
C GLY A 70 -1.86 -2.42 -4.46
N TRP A 71 -0.90 -2.69 -5.34
CA TRP A 71 0.49 -2.88 -4.93
C TRP A 71 1.16 -1.52 -4.70
N THR A 72 2.07 -1.47 -3.71
CA THR A 72 3.01 -0.35 -3.53
C THR A 72 4.36 -0.74 -4.13
N VAL A 73 4.89 0.10 -5.00
CA VAL A 73 6.17 -0.13 -5.69
C VAL A 73 7.25 0.75 -5.08
N ILE A 74 8.36 0.14 -4.68
CA ILE A 74 9.53 0.83 -4.12
C ILE A 74 10.65 0.73 -5.16
N VAL A 75 11.11 1.86 -5.66
CA VAL A 75 12.24 1.92 -6.60
C VAL A 75 13.52 2.08 -5.82
N ILE A 76 14.48 1.19 -6.10
CA ILE A 76 15.79 1.15 -5.45
C ILE A 76 16.86 1.31 -6.53
N ASP A 77 17.49 2.48 -6.56
CA ASP A 77 18.51 2.81 -7.55
C ASP A 77 19.93 2.68 -7.02
N GLU A 78 20.87 2.45 -7.92
CA GLU A 78 22.30 2.39 -7.60
C GLU A 78 22.89 3.80 -7.43
N LEU A 79 23.60 4.02 -6.33
CA LEU A 79 24.37 5.23 -6.08
C LEU A 79 25.79 5.05 -6.64
N ALA A 80 26.17 5.90 -7.61
CA ALA A 80 27.49 5.90 -8.23
C ALA A 80 28.56 6.30 -7.21
N THR A 81 29.19 5.31 -6.58
CA THR A 81 30.12 5.51 -5.45
C THR A 81 31.58 5.21 -5.78
N GLY A 82 31.89 4.70 -6.98
CA GLY A 82 33.26 4.43 -7.43
C GLY A 82 34.05 3.39 -6.61
N LYS A 83 33.40 2.72 -5.65
CA LYS A 83 34.01 1.72 -4.75
C LYS A 83 33.98 0.33 -5.36
N SER A 84 34.93 -0.52 -4.98
CA SER A 84 34.90 -1.94 -5.32
C SER A 84 33.85 -2.69 -4.49
N GLY A 85 33.20 -3.69 -5.11
CA GLY A 85 32.13 -4.49 -4.48
C GLY A 85 30.72 -4.10 -4.92
N PRO A 86 29.67 -4.61 -4.24
CA PRO A 86 28.29 -4.25 -4.53
C PRO A 86 28.10 -2.73 -4.42
N LYS A 87 27.50 -2.13 -5.45
CA LYS A 87 27.19 -0.70 -5.44
C LYS A 87 26.20 -0.39 -4.32
N GLN A 88 26.38 0.77 -3.69
CA GLN A 88 25.40 1.30 -2.75
C GLN A 88 24.06 1.49 -3.45
N ARG A 89 22.96 1.21 -2.75
CA ARG A 89 21.60 1.36 -3.26
C ARG A 89 20.77 2.21 -2.32
N VAL A 90 19.90 3.03 -2.87
CA VAL A 90 19.02 3.93 -2.11
C VAL A 90 17.61 3.85 -2.66
N ILE A 91 16.62 4.03 -1.79
CA ILE A 91 15.24 4.20 -2.22
C ILE A 91 15.16 5.56 -2.90
N SER A 92 14.87 5.57 -4.19
CA SER A 92 14.72 6.81 -4.96
C SER A 92 13.27 7.27 -4.97
N GLN A 93 12.32 6.34 -5.07
CA GLN A 93 10.89 6.64 -5.22
C GLN A 93 10.03 5.57 -4.55
N ILE A 94 8.84 5.99 -4.10
CA ILE A 94 7.79 5.11 -3.60
C ILE A 94 6.50 5.50 -4.32
N TYR A 95 5.88 4.53 -4.98
CA TYR A 95 4.61 4.68 -5.66
C TYR A 95 3.57 3.86 -4.93
N SER A 96 2.57 4.53 -4.37
CA SER A 96 1.38 3.90 -3.79
C SER A 96 0.16 4.14 -4.69
N PRO A 97 -0.93 3.37 -4.51
CA PRO A 97 -2.13 3.47 -5.36
C PRO A 97 -2.72 4.88 -5.49
N SER A 98 -2.58 5.75 -4.48
CA SER A 98 -3.07 7.13 -4.51
C SER A 98 -1.99 8.19 -4.77
N CYS A 99 -0.74 7.79 -5.04
CA CYS A 99 0.40 8.72 -5.20
C CYS A 99 1.03 8.70 -6.60
N ASN A 100 0.37 8.12 -7.61
CA ASN A 100 0.89 8.14 -8.98
C ASN A 100 0.48 9.40 -9.75
N LEU A 101 1.47 10.09 -10.31
CA LEU A 101 1.33 11.29 -11.14
C LEU A 101 0.87 10.99 -12.56
N GLU A 102 1.19 9.80 -13.06
CA GLU A 102 0.89 9.41 -14.42
C GLU A 102 -0.43 8.64 -14.44
N ASP A 103 -1.37 9.06 -15.30
CA ASP A 103 -2.62 8.34 -15.63
C ASP A 103 -3.88 8.59 -14.76
N CYS A 104 -3.98 9.76 -14.11
CA CYS A 104 -5.17 10.11 -13.32
C CYS A 104 -6.09 11.11 -14.05
N SER A 105 -7.28 10.65 -14.49
CA SER A 105 -8.35 11.53 -15.00
C SER A 105 -9.02 12.36 -13.90
N GLU A 106 -8.91 11.91 -12.65
CA GLU A 106 -9.44 12.53 -11.45
C GLU A 106 -8.35 12.59 -10.39
N LEU A 107 -8.43 13.55 -9.47
CA LEU A 107 -7.41 13.73 -8.45
C LEU A 107 -7.42 12.56 -7.44
N PRO A 108 -6.33 11.78 -7.32
CA PRO A 108 -6.26 10.69 -6.36
C PRO A 108 -6.11 11.24 -4.94
N TYR A 109 -6.79 10.61 -3.99
CA TYR A 109 -6.72 10.98 -2.57
C TYR A 109 -6.30 9.78 -1.72
N VAL A 110 -5.45 10.07 -0.75
CA VAL A 110 -5.23 9.24 0.44
C VAL A 110 -6.19 9.71 1.52
N LEU A 111 -6.98 8.80 2.06
CA LEU A 111 -7.82 9.06 3.23
C LEU A 111 -7.02 8.72 4.49
N SER A 112 -6.94 9.63 5.46
CA SER A 112 -6.44 9.28 6.79
C SER A 112 -7.57 9.33 7.82
N ILE A 113 -7.66 8.30 8.65
CA ILE A 113 -8.67 8.16 9.71
C ILE A 113 -7.94 8.11 11.05
N TYR A 114 -8.32 8.99 11.98
CA TYR A 114 -7.66 9.11 13.27
C TYR A 114 -8.60 8.66 14.38
N PHE A 115 -8.18 7.69 15.18
CA PHE A 115 -8.91 7.19 16.35
C PHE A 115 -8.19 7.52 17.66
N SER A 116 -8.95 7.89 18.69
CA SER A 116 -8.49 8.05 20.07
C SER A 116 -9.42 7.28 21.00
N GLN A 117 -8.90 6.35 21.80
CA GLN A 117 -9.69 5.58 22.79
C GLN A 117 -11.00 4.98 22.22
N ASN A 118 -10.95 4.51 20.96
CA ASN A 118 -12.07 3.99 20.15
C ASN A 118 -13.05 5.03 19.59
N ASP A 119 -12.86 6.32 19.83
CA ASP A 119 -13.62 7.39 19.20
C ASP A 119 -12.93 7.89 17.93
N LEU A 120 -13.71 8.11 16.87
CA LEU A 120 -13.23 8.76 15.65
C LEU A 120 -12.94 10.24 15.96
N LEU A 121 -11.67 10.62 15.91
CA LEU A 121 -11.21 11.99 16.11
C LEU A 121 -11.43 12.84 14.85
N GLY A 122 -11.22 12.25 13.68
CA GLY A 122 -11.38 12.96 12.43
C GLY A 122 -10.92 12.17 11.22
N ILE A 123 -11.26 12.73 10.06
CA ILE A 123 -10.92 12.18 8.75
C ILE A 123 -10.25 13.28 7.94
N THR A 124 -9.16 12.95 7.24
CA THR A 124 -8.53 13.87 6.28
C THR A 124 -8.42 13.22 4.91
N LEU A 125 -8.57 14.03 3.88
CA LEU A 125 -8.26 13.69 2.50
C LEU A 125 -7.04 14.48 2.08
N PHE A 126 -6.05 13.83 1.51
CA PHE A 126 -4.86 14.47 0.99
C PHE A 126 -4.53 13.96 -0.41
N SER A 127 -4.26 14.89 -1.33
CA SER A 127 -3.75 14.60 -2.66
C SER A 127 -2.28 15.02 -2.75
N ALA A 128 -1.39 14.05 -2.97
CA ALA A 128 0.02 14.31 -3.19
C ALA A 128 0.29 15.04 -4.52
N MET A 129 -0.66 15.01 -5.45
CA MET A 129 -0.49 15.56 -6.81
C MET A 129 -0.48 17.09 -6.84
N ASN A 130 -1.29 17.72 -5.99
CA ASN A 130 -1.47 19.17 -5.97
C ASN A 130 -1.48 19.76 -4.56
N GLY A 131 -1.26 18.94 -3.53
CA GLY A 131 -1.28 19.35 -2.13
C GLY A 131 -2.69 19.66 -1.59
N HIS A 132 -3.76 19.33 -2.32
CA HIS A 132 -5.13 19.57 -1.86
C HIS A 132 -5.42 18.73 -0.61
N ASN A 133 -5.85 19.40 0.45
CA ASN A 133 -6.15 18.79 1.75
C ASN A 133 -7.55 19.22 2.21
N VAL A 134 -8.37 18.26 2.64
CA VAL A 134 -9.67 18.51 3.26
C VAL A 134 -9.74 17.78 4.58
N VAL A 135 -10.12 18.51 5.64
CA VAL A 135 -10.31 17.96 6.98
C VAL A 135 -11.79 17.92 7.30
N PHE A 136 -12.28 16.75 7.70
CA PHE A 136 -13.66 16.54 8.13
C PHE A 136 -13.68 16.25 9.64
N PRO A 137 -14.27 17.14 10.45
CA PRO A 137 -14.61 16.82 11.83
C PRO A 137 -15.83 15.90 11.79
N VAL A 138 -15.62 14.59 11.95
CA VAL A 138 -16.69 13.60 11.83
C VAL A 138 -16.86 12.88 13.16
N SER A 139 -18.07 12.94 13.72
CA SER A 139 -18.48 12.03 14.80
C SER A 139 -18.81 10.66 14.20
N TRP A 140 -18.41 9.59 14.88
CA TRP A 140 -18.71 8.21 14.48
C TRP A 140 -20.21 7.89 14.37
N ALA A 141 -21.07 8.76 14.91
CA ALA A 141 -22.53 8.67 14.77
C ALA A 141 -23.00 8.72 13.29
N ASP A 142 -22.20 9.31 12.40
CA ASP A 142 -22.54 9.50 10.99
C ASP A 142 -21.79 8.52 10.05
N LYS A 143 -21.87 7.21 10.30
CA LYS A 143 -21.21 6.18 9.46
C LYS A 143 -21.54 6.32 7.96
N ASP A 144 -22.76 6.75 7.64
CA ASP A 144 -23.20 6.99 6.26
C ASP A 144 -22.40 8.13 5.58
N LYS A 145 -21.96 9.14 6.33
CA LYS A 145 -21.13 10.22 5.77
C LYS A 145 -19.75 9.71 5.38
N VAL A 146 -19.17 8.83 6.19
CA VAL A 146 -17.87 8.19 5.87
C VAL A 146 -17.99 7.33 4.63
N ALA A 147 -19.04 6.50 4.53
CA ALA A 147 -19.28 5.68 3.34
C ALA A 147 -19.47 6.53 2.07
N ARG A 148 -20.25 7.61 2.15
CA ARG A 148 -20.45 8.55 1.04
C ARG A 148 -19.16 9.22 0.62
N LEU A 149 -18.27 9.53 1.56
CA LEU A 149 -16.97 10.14 1.28
C LEU A 149 -16.05 9.15 0.55
N LEU A 150 -15.98 7.89 1.01
CA LEU A 150 -15.22 6.84 0.35
C LEU A 150 -15.63 6.65 -1.12
N ILE A 151 -16.94 6.63 -1.37
CA ILE A 151 -17.49 6.45 -2.72
C ILE A 151 -17.28 7.71 -3.59
N SER A 152 -17.61 8.89 -3.05
CA SER A 152 -17.56 10.16 -3.81
C SER A 152 -16.14 10.51 -4.26
N TYR A 153 -15.15 10.25 -3.42
CA TYR A 153 -13.74 10.54 -3.72
C TYR A 153 -12.98 9.34 -4.29
N ARG A 154 -13.66 8.21 -4.53
CA ARG A 154 -13.08 6.96 -5.06
C ARG A 154 -11.78 6.57 -4.36
N ILE A 155 -11.84 6.53 -3.03
CA ILE A 155 -10.66 6.29 -2.20
C ILE A 155 -10.08 4.90 -2.48
N ARG A 156 -8.80 4.86 -2.86
CA ARG A 156 -8.03 3.63 -3.14
C ARG A 156 -7.03 3.28 -2.03
N GLU A 157 -6.71 4.24 -1.18
CA GLU A 157 -5.72 4.11 -0.12
C GLU A 157 -6.23 4.77 1.17
N ILE A 158 -6.19 4.02 2.27
CA ILE A 158 -6.63 4.48 3.60
C ILE A 158 -5.49 4.26 4.60
N VAL A 159 -5.10 5.31 5.30
CA VAL A 159 -4.18 5.27 6.44
C VAL A 159 -4.99 5.38 7.72
N ILE A 160 -4.90 4.36 8.58
CA ILE A 160 -5.59 4.36 9.86
C ILE A 160 -4.58 4.59 10.97
N TRP A 161 -4.77 5.66 11.73
CA TRP A 161 -4.00 5.92 12.94
C TRP A 161 -4.84 5.60 14.17
N THR A 162 -4.27 4.83 15.09
CA THR A 162 -4.92 4.45 16.35
C THR A 162 -3.98 4.72 17.51
N ASN A 163 -4.38 5.59 18.44
CA ASN A 163 -3.69 5.68 19.73
C ASN A 163 -4.26 4.66 20.70
N SER A 164 -3.53 3.57 20.93
CA SER A 164 -3.98 2.49 21.82
C SER A 164 -3.82 2.81 23.30
N GLY A 165 -3.23 3.95 23.69
CA GLY A 165 -3.06 4.34 25.10
C GLY A 165 -2.25 3.34 25.95
N VAL A 166 -1.60 2.35 25.34
CA VAL A 166 -0.77 1.36 26.05
C VAL A 166 0.58 2.01 26.38
N GLY A 167 0.62 2.75 27.49
CA GLY A 167 1.86 3.39 27.93
C GLY A 167 1.73 4.51 28.97
N SER A 168 0.71 4.48 29.84
CA SER A 168 0.63 5.35 31.03
C SER A 168 0.39 4.52 32.27
#